data_AF-A0A1B6CT48-F1
#
_entry.id   AF-A0A1B6CT48-F1
#
_cell.length_a   1.000
_cell.length_b   1.000
_cell.length_c   1.000
_cell.angle_alpha   90.00
_cell.angle_beta   90.00
_cell.angle_gamma   90.00
#
_symmetry.space_group_name_H-M   'P 1'
#
loop_
_entity.id
_entity.type
_entity.pdbx_description
1 polymer ?
#
loop_
_entity_poly.entity_id
_entity_poly.type
_entity_poly.pdbx_seq_one_letter_code
_entity_poly.pdbx_strand_id
1 'polypeptide(L)'
;MLTKILLYIILIKISFQYNFTDNVVKLDETIQYELLNDTITKFQDLTYHLTDFNDCVRNIVHSFKNSSLKEYRNEAESVYKTMSIPVWAFEYNFTRLQRKNKFTDDQVVLIKGLIKEANTLWGQFEHLCRRNNIFFSSDERWEGFM
;
A
#
# COMPACT_ATOMS: atom_id res chain seq x y z
N MET A 1 -24.08 35.02 -2.37
CA MET A 1 -23.85 33.80 -3.19
C MET A 1 -22.37 33.41 -3.32
N LEU A 2 -21.41 34.35 -3.29
CA LEU A 2 -19.97 34.07 -3.39
C LEU A 2 -19.37 33.25 -2.22
N THR A 3 -19.89 33.40 -1.00
CA THR A 3 -19.38 32.69 0.20
C THR A 3 -19.62 31.18 0.17
N LYS A 4 -20.71 30.71 -0.45
CA LYS A 4 -21.00 29.28 -0.61
C LYS A 4 -20.07 28.61 -1.63
N ILE A 5 -19.66 29.35 -2.68
CA ILE A 5 -18.72 28.86 -3.70
C ILE A 5 -17.31 28.72 -3.11
N LEU A 6 -16.87 29.68 -2.29
CA LEU A 6 -15.60 29.62 -1.57
C LEU A 6 -15.54 28.44 -0.59
N LEU A 7 -16.63 28.17 0.14
CA LEU A 7 -16.73 27.00 1.02
C LEU A 7 -16.67 25.69 0.23
N TYR A 8 -17.27 25.63 -0.97
CA TYR A 8 -17.17 24.47 -1.85
C TYR A 8 -15.76 24.28 -2.42
N ILE A 9 -15.04 25.34 -2.79
CA ILE A 9 -13.65 25.23 -3.27
C ILE A 9 -12.72 24.79 -2.14
N ILE A 10 -12.95 25.27 -0.91
CA ILE A 10 -12.21 24.84 0.29
C ILE A 10 -12.57 23.41 0.65
N LEU A 11 -13.85 23.01 0.61
CA LEU A 11 -14.28 21.64 0.86
C LEU A 11 -13.81 20.68 -0.23
N ILE A 12 -13.77 21.10 -1.50
CA ILE A 12 -13.17 20.34 -2.60
C ILE A 12 -11.66 20.21 -2.37
N LYS A 13 -10.96 21.27 -1.96
CA LYS A 13 -9.54 21.20 -1.56
C LYS A 13 -9.30 20.28 -0.36
N ILE A 14 -10.19 20.29 0.64
CA ILE A 14 -10.13 19.42 1.82
C ILE A 14 -10.52 17.98 1.45
N SER A 15 -11.36 17.76 0.43
CA SER A 15 -11.77 16.44 -0.05
C SER A 15 -10.88 15.88 -1.17
N PHE A 16 -9.89 16.63 -1.67
CA PHE A 16 -8.97 16.21 -2.75
C PHE A 16 -7.49 16.15 -2.35
N GLN A 17 -7.20 16.02 -1.06
CA GLN A 17 -5.88 15.57 -0.60
C GLN A 17 -6.06 14.46 0.42
N TYR A 18 -6.55 13.31 -0.04
CA TYR A 18 -5.86 12.12 0.39
C TYR A 18 -4.53 12.17 -0.35
N ASN A 19 -3.44 12.45 0.37
CA ASN A 19 -2.15 12.40 -0.28
C ASN A 19 -1.95 10.96 -0.79
N PHE A 20 -1.28 10.77 -1.93
CA PHE A 20 -1.02 9.44 -2.47
C PHE A 20 -0.38 8.54 -1.41
N THR A 21 0.51 9.11 -0.59
CA THR A 21 1.07 8.45 0.60
C THR A 21 0.00 7.94 1.57
N ASP A 22 -0.98 8.76 1.95
CA ASP A 22 -2.04 8.37 2.88
C ASP A 22 -2.87 7.21 2.32
N ASN A 23 -3.08 7.18 1.00
CA ASN A 23 -3.79 6.09 0.34
C ASN A 23 -3.02 4.78 0.44
N VAL A 24 -1.71 4.80 0.16
CA VAL A 24 -0.86 3.60 0.26
C VAL A 24 -0.81 3.08 1.69
N VAL A 25 -0.63 3.97 2.68
CA VAL A 25 -0.62 3.61 4.11
C VAL A 25 -1.96 3.00 4.52
N LYS A 26 -3.09 3.62 4.14
CA LYS A 26 -4.41 3.06 4.45
C LYS A 26 -4.65 1.70 3.82
N LEU A 27 -4.18 1.49 2.59
CA LEU A 27 -4.28 0.19 1.93
C LEU A 27 -3.49 -0.87 2.71
N ASP A 28 -2.27 -0.55 3.14
CA ASP A 28 -1.45 -1.43 3.99
C ASP A 28 -2.17 -1.79 5.31
N GLU A 29 -2.65 -0.78 6.04
CA GLU A 29 -3.39 -0.96 7.28
C GLU A 29 -4.66 -1.81 7.07
N THR A 30 -5.39 -1.56 5.98
CA THR A 30 -6.63 -2.29 5.65
C THR A 30 -6.33 -3.75 5.36
N ILE A 31 -5.34 -4.03 4.50
CA ILE A 31 -4.94 -5.39 4.15
C ILE A 31 -4.44 -6.12 5.40
N GLN A 32 -3.59 -5.48 6.21
CA GLN A 32 -3.10 -6.05 7.46
C GLN A 32 -4.25 -6.37 8.41
N TYR A 33 -5.20 -5.44 8.58
CA TYR A 33 -6.37 -5.64 9.44
C TYR A 33 -7.23 -6.81 8.95
N GLU A 34 -7.54 -6.85 7.66
CA GLU A 34 -8.31 -7.91 7.00
C GLU A 34 -7.68 -9.29 7.19
N LEU A 35 -6.37 -9.38 6.98
CA LEU A 35 -5.60 -10.62 7.05
C LEU A 35 -5.38 -11.11 8.49
N LEU A 36 -5.15 -10.22 9.46
CA LEU A 36 -4.86 -10.59 10.85
C LEU A 36 -6.12 -10.85 11.69
N ASN A 37 -7.16 -10.04 11.49
CA ASN A 37 -8.41 -10.13 12.25
C ASN A 37 -9.45 -11.03 11.59
N ASP A 38 -9.12 -11.56 10.40
CA ASP A 38 -9.99 -12.38 9.56
C ASP A 38 -11.38 -11.73 9.35
N THR A 39 -11.39 -10.42 9.12
CA THR A 39 -12.61 -9.64 8.90
C THR A 39 -13.05 -9.64 7.45
N ILE A 40 -12.32 -10.35 6.58
CA ILE A 40 -12.61 -10.47 5.15
C ILE A 40 -13.97 -11.12 4.97
N THR A 41 -14.96 -10.33 4.56
CA THR A 41 -16.31 -10.84 4.32
C THR A 41 -16.48 -11.36 2.89
N LYS A 42 -15.70 -10.84 1.94
CA LYS A 42 -15.76 -11.22 0.52
C LYS A 42 -14.36 -11.31 -0.08
N PHE A 43 -14.16 -12.32 -0.92
CA PHE A 43 -12.95 -12.50 -1.72
C PHE A 43 -12.60 -11.26 -2.55
N GLN A 44 -13.61 -10.65 -3.17
CA GLN A 44 -13.44 -9.50 -4.06
C GLN A 44 -12.83 -8.30 -3.35
N ASP A 45 -13.24 -8.03 -2.11
CA ASP A 45 -12.79 -6.86 -1.34
C ASP A 45 -11.27 -6.96 -1.06
N LEU A 46 -10.81 -8.12 -0.56
CA LEU A 46 -9.38 -8.35 -0.34
C LEU A 46 -8.58 -8.26 -1.65
N THR A 47 -9.08 -8.87 -2.73
CA THR A 47 -8.37 -8.81 -4.02
C THR A 47 -8.31 -7.39 -4.59
N TYR A 48 -9.34 -6.58 -4.35
CA TYR A 48 -9.39 -5.19 -4.75
C TYR A 48 -8.32 -4.38 -4.00
N HIS A 49 -8.27 -4.48 -2.67
CA HIS A 49 -7.25 -3.79 -1.87
C HIS A 49 -5.81 -4.21 -2.25
N LEU A 50 -5.57 -5.51 -2.43
CA LEU A 50 -4.27 -6.01 -2.87
C LEU A 50 -3.87 -5.50 -4.26
N THR A 51 -4.82 -5.43 -5.18
CA THR A 51 -4.58 -4.92 -6.53
C THR A 51 -4.27 -3.42 -6.49
N ASP A 52 -5.07 -2.64 -5.77
CA ASP A 52 -4.87 -1.19 -5.61
C ASP A 52 -3.51 -0.89 -4.95
N PHE A 53 -3.11 -1.68 -3.95
CA PHE A 53 -1.80 -1.57 -3.33
C PHE A 53 -0.67 -1.84 -4.35
N ASN A 54 -0.76 -2.95 -5.09
CA ASN A 54 0.22 -3.30 -6.12
C ASN A 54 0.32 -2.21 -7.20
N ASP A 55 -0.81 -1.65 -7.62
CA ASP A 55 -0.88 -0.58 -8.60
C ASP A 55 -0.19 0.70 -8.10
N CYS A 56 -0.44 1.08 -6.84
CA CYS A 56 0.24 2.22 -6.23
C CYS A 56 1.76 2.01 -6.20
N VAL A 57 2.23 0.89 -5.66
CA VAL A 57 3.68 0.62 -5.57
C VAL A 57 4.31 0.51 -6.95
N ARG A 58 3.62 -0.11 -7.93
CA ARG A 58 4.10 -0.20 -9.32
C ARG A 58 4.27 1.18 -9.95
N ASN A 59 3.33 2.10 -9.72
CA ASN A 59 3.44 3.48 -10.21
C ASN A 59 4.64 4.20 -9.60
N ILE A 60 4.92 4.01 -8.31
CA ILE A 60 6.14 4.53 -7.67
C ILE A 60 7.38 3.93 -8.32
N VAL A 61 7.47 2.61 -8.45
CA VAL A 61 8.65 1.94 -9.05
C VAL A 61 8.89 2.44 -10.48
N HIS A 62 7.84 2.51 -11.30
CA HIS A 62 7.94 2.99 -12.68
C HIS A 62 8.34 4.47 -12.76
N SER A 63 7.95 5.28 -11.77
CA SER A 63 8.30 6.70 -11.73
C SER A 63 9.80 6.97 -11.69
N PHE A 64 10.63 6.03 -11.21
CA PHE A 64 12.09 6.20 -11.19
C PHE A 64 12.73 6.12 -12.59
N LYS A 65 12.03 5.55 -13.57
CA LYS A 65 12.50 5.41 -14.95
C LYS A 65 11.73 6.29 -15.95
N ASN A 66 10.57 6.82 -15.55
CA ASN A 66 9.69 7.58 -16.43
C ASN A 66 9.41 8.99 -15.88
N SER A 67 9.83 10.02 -16.62
CA SER A 67 9.62 11.41 -16.25
C SER A 67 8.16 11.85 -16.25
N SER A 68 7.28 11.17 -16.99
CA SER A 68 5.84 11.47 -17.00
C SER A 68 5.15 11.13 -15.67
N LEU A 69 5.81 10.36 -14.81
CA LEU A 69 5.29 9.91 -13.51
C LEU A 69 6.02 10.58 -12.34
N LYS A 70 6.68 11.72 -12.56
CA LYS A 70 7.53 12.40 -11.56
C LYS A 70 6.81 12.67 -10.23
N GLU A 71 5.50 12.92 -10.25
CA GLU A 71 4.68 13.11 -9.05
C GLU A 71 4.79 11.94 -8.07
N TYR A 72 4.68 10.70 -8.55
CA TYR A 72 4.84 9.50 -7.71
C TYR A 72 6.26 9.35 -7.17
N ARG A 73 7.27 9.85 -7.89
CA ARG A 73 8.66 9.87 -7.40
C ARG A 73 8.84 10.86 -6.26
N ASN A 74 8.15 12.00 -6.31
CA ASN A 74 8.18 12.98 -5.23
C ASN A 74 7.51 12.43 -3.97
N GLU A 75 6.49 11.59 -4.13
CA GLU A 75 5.82 10.89 -3.02
C GLU A 75 6.61 9.69 -2.47
N ALA A 76 7.55 9.14 -3.25
CA ALA A 76 8.34 7.97 -2.88
C ALA A 76 9.05 8.13 -1.53
N GLU A 77 9.59 9.32 -1.23
CA GLU A 77 10.22 9.61 0.04
C GLU A 77 9.22 9.58 1.21
N SER A 78 8.04 10.18 1.01
CA SER A 78 7.00 10.19 2.04
C SER A 78 6.48 8.79 2.30
N VAL A 79 6.18 8.01 1.26
CA VAL A 79 5.78 6.59 1.41
C VAL A 79 6.87 5.80 2.13
N TYR A 80 8.13 5.93 1.71
CA TYR A 80 9.22 5.14 2.30
C TYR A 80 9.48 5.50 3.77
N LYS A 81 9.26 6.75 4.16
CA LYS A 81 9.46 7.20 5.55
C LYS A 81 8.27 6.92 6.45
N THR A 82 7.05 7.01 5.93
CA THR A 82 5.82 6.86 6.71
C THR A 82 5.40 5.40 6.86
N MET A 83 5.63 4.59 5.84
CA MET A 83 5.17 3.20 5.82
C MET A 83 6.33 2.25 6.16
N SER A 84 6.09 1.36 7.12
CA SER A 84 6.98 0.25 7.41
C SER A 84 6.91 -0.82 6.31
N ILE A 85 7.78 -1.81 6.35
CA ILE A 85 7.72 -2.92 5.39
C ILE A 85 6.38 -3.64 5.58
N PRO A 86 5.59 -3.88 4.50
CA PRO A 86 4.28 -4.53 4.59
C PRO A 86 4.47 -6.00 5.00
N VAL A 87 4.45 -6.28 6.30
CA VAL A 87 4.79 -7.60 6.88
C VAL A 87 3.87 -8.70 6.34
N TRP A 88 2.60 -8.36 6.08
CA TRP A 88 1.63 -9.27 5.49
C TRP A 88 2.07 -9.82 4.11
N ALA A 89 2.95 -9.11 3.40
CA ALA A 89 3.51 -9.55 2.12
C ALA A 89 4.61 -10.62 2.26
N PHE A 90 5.17 -10.82 3.45
CA PHE A 90 6.30 -11.73 3.70
C PHE A 90 5.90 -12.98 4.48
N GLU A 91 4.91 -12.91 5.38
CA GLU A 91 4.64 -14.00 6.33
C GLU A 91 3.14 -14.30 6.53
N TYR A 92 2.39 -14.54 5.44
CA TYR A 92 0.97 -14.85 5.58
C TYR A 92 0.62 -16.36 5.52
N ASN A 93 -0.17 -16.81 6.50
CA ASN A 93 -0.66 -18.19 6.58
C ASN A 93 -1.96 -18.38 5.78
N PHE A 94 -1.80 -18.73 4.50
CA PHE A 94 -2.92 -18.97 3.58
C PHE A 94 -3.84 -20.13 3.97
N THR A 95 -3.37 -21.10 4.75
CA THR A 95 -4.19 -22.23 5.21
C THR A 95 -5.30 -21.75 6.15
N ARG A 96 -5.00 -20.76 7.01
CA ARG A 96 -6.00 -20.13 7.89
C ARG A 96 -7.05 -19.38 7.08
N LEU A 97 -6.60 -18.58 6.11
CA LEU A 97 -7.47 -17.80 5.22
C LEU A 97 -8.45 -18.67 4.45
N GLN A 98 -7.97 -19.77 3.88
CA GLN A 98 -8.80 -20.72 3.13
C GLN A 98 -9.88 -21.34 4.00
N ARG A 99 -9.50 -21.87 5.17
CA ARG A 99 -10.41 -22.61 6.05
C ARG A 99 -11.49 -21.70 6.64
N LYS A 100 -11.14 -20.48 7.05
CA LYS A 100 -12.08 -19.57 7.73
C LYS A 100 -13.07 -18.92 6.75
N ASN A 101 -12.58 -18.46 5.60
CA ASN A 101 -13.41 -17.73 4.63
C ASN A 101 -14.05 -18.63 3.58
N LYS A 102 -13.76 -19.95 3.62
CA LYS A 102 -14.24 -20.95 2.65
C LYS A 102 -13.92 -20.58 1.21
N PHE A 103 -12.77 -19.93 0.99
CA PHE A 103 -12.28 -19.60 -0.34
C PHE A 103 -11.92 -20.88 -1.10
N THR A 104 -12.18 -20.88 -2.41
CA THR A 104 -11.78 -21.98 -3.29
C THR A 104 -10.26 -22.01 -3.46
N ASP A 105 -9.72 -23.13 -3.92
CA ASP A 105 -8.28 -23.23 -4.21
C ASP A 105 -7.82 -22.16 -5.21
N ASP A 106 -8.60 -21.93 -6.27
CA ASP A 106 -8.32 -20.90 -7.28
C ASP A 106 -8.27 -19.48 -6.69
N GLN A 107 -9.20 -19.17 -5.76
CA GLN A 107 -9.21 -17.89 -5.06
C GLN A 107 -7.96 -17.73 -4.17
N VAL A 108 -7.58 -18.77 -3.45
CA VAL A 108 -6.37 -18.77 -2.62
C VAL A 108 -5.11 -18.62 -3.50
N VAL A 109 -5.07 -19.27 -4.66
CA VAL A 109 -3.97 -19.13 -5.63
C VAL A 109 -3.87 -17.68 -6.14
N LEU A 110 -5.00 -17.02 -6.44
CA LEU A 110 -4.99 -15.62 -6.86
C LEU A 110 -4.44 -14.70 -5.76
N ILE A 111 -4.94 -14.85 -4.53
CA ILE A 111 -4.47 -14.03 -3.39
C ILE A 111 -2.97 -14.25 -3.16
N LYS A 112 -2.50 -15.50 -3.22
CA LYS A 112 -1.05 -15.80 -3.16
C LYS A 112 -0.26 -15.08 -4.24
N GLY A 113 -0.79 -15.05 -5.47
CA GLY A 113 -0.20 -14.33 -6.58
C GLY A 113 -0.06 -12.83 -6.31
N LEU A 114 -1.13 -12.19 -5.85
CA LEU A 114 -1.16 -10.77 -5.53
C LEU A 114 -0.21 -10.41 -4.38
N ILE A 115 -0.18 -11.22 -3.32
CA ILE A 115 0.75 -11.02 -2.18
C ILE A 115 2.21 -11.18 -2.62
N LYS A 116 2.50 -12.18 -3.46
CA LYS A 116 3.86 -12.38 -4.01
C LYS A 116 4.29 -11.21 -4.89
N GLU A 117 3.37 -10.66 -5.66
CA GLU A 117 3.62 -9.45 -6.44
C GLU A 117 3.90 -8.25 -5.54
N ALA A 118 3.10 -8.04 -4.48
CA ALA A 118 3.31 -6.96 -3.50
C ALA A 118 4.73 -7.03 -2.90
N ASN A 119 5.15 -8.22 -2.48
CA ASN A 119 6.51 -8.46 -1.97
C ASN A 119 7.58 -8.06 -2.99
N THR A 120 7.42 -8.50 -4.23
CA THR A 120 8.36 -8.22 -5.32
C THR A 120 8.45 -6.73 -5.63
N LEU A 121 7.31 -6.05 -5.72
CA LEU A 121 7.22 -4.61 -5.98
C LEU A 121 7.82 -3.80 -4.84
N TRP A 122 7.53 -4.17 -3.60
CA TRP A 122 8.09 -3.50 -2.43
C TRP A 122 9.61 -3.63 -2.37
N GLY A 123 10.15 -4.83 -2.63
CA GLY A 123 11.61 -5.02 -2.69
C GLY A 123 12.28 -4.17 -3.77
N GLN A 124 11.63 -3.99 -4.94
CA GLN A 124 12.12 -3.09 -5.98
C GLN A 124 12.06 -1.62 -5.54
N PHE A 125 10.96 -1.22 -4.89
CA PHE A 125 10.79 0.12 -4.35
C PHE A 125 11.88 0.44 -3.31
N GLU A 126 12.11 -0.44 -2.35
CA GLU A 126 13.19 -0.28 -1.36
C GLU A 126 14.57 -0.12 -2.01
N HIS A 127 14.88 -0.98 -2.99
CA HIS A 127 16.15 -0.92 -3.71
C HIS A 127 16.32 0.43 -4.43
N LEU A 128 15.26 0.93 -5.06
CA LEU A 128 15.25 2.23 -5.72
C LEU A 128 15.42 3.38 -4.74
N CYS A 129 14.74 3.36 -3.60
CA CYS A 129 14.91 4.36 -2.53
C CYS A 129 16.37 4.42 -2.06
N ARG A 130 16.97 3.28 -1.73
CA ARG A 130 18.38 3.20 -1.31
C ARG A 130 19.34 3.71 -2.38
N ARG A 131 19.13 3.32 -3.64
CA ARG A 131 19.96 3.78 -4.77
C ARG A 131 19.86 5.30 -5.01
N ASN A 132 18.74 5.91 -4.66
CA ASN A 132 18.51 7.36 -4.83
C ASN A 132 18.71 8.16 -3.53
N ASN A 133 19.40 7.59 -2.53
CA ASN A 133 19.69 8.24 -1.25
C ASN A 133 18.44 8.68 -0.46
N ILE A 134 17.32 7.99 -0.65
CA ILE A 134 16.13 8.14 0.18
C ILE A 134 16.32 7.21 1.38
N PHE A 135 16.55 7.81 2.55
CA PHE A 135 16.79 7.08 3.81
C PHE A 135 15.67 7.37 4.81
N PHE A 136 15.37 6.39 5.66
CA PHE A 136 14.57 6.61 6.87
C PHE A 136 15.26 7.67 7.75
N SER A 137 14.47 8.52 8.42
CA SER A 137 14.98 9.21 9.61
C SER A 137 15.45 8.13 10.60
N SER A 138 16.67 8.27 11.08
CA SER A 138 17.50 7.21 11.65
C SER A 138 17.04 6.59 12.97
N ASP A 139 15.84 6.88 13.47
CA ASP A 139 15.52 6.64 14.90
C ASP A 139 14.53 5.50 15.19
N GLU A 140 13.90 4.86 14.20
CA GLU A 140 12.74 3.97 14.51
C GLU A 140 12.89 2.49 14.11
N ARG A 141 14.06 2.02 13.64
CA ARG A 141 14.18 0.63 13.18
C ARG A 141 14.54 -0.42 14.24
N TRP A 142 14.88 -0.03 15.48
CA TRP A 142 15.50 -0.95 16.45
C TRP A 142 14.71 -1.26 17.72
N GLU A 143 13.48 -0.73 17.92
CA GLU A 143 12.70 -1.03 19.13
C GLU A 143 11.57 -2.06 18.94
N GLY A 144 11.29 -2.49 17.70
CA GLY A 144 10.16 -3.40 17.40
C GLY A 144 10.50 -4.89 17.26
N PHE A 145 11.78 -5.29 17.36
CA PHE A 145 12.23 -6.66 17.07
C PHE A 145 13.25 -7.22 18.10
N MET A 146 13.24 -6.73 19.34
CA MET A 146 13.96 -7.38 20.46
C MET A 146 13.01 -7.85 21.55
#